data_AF-A0A2A5BF58-F1
#
_entry.id   AF-A0A2A5BF58-F1
#
_cell.length_a   1.000
_cell.length_b   1.000
_cell.length_c   1.000
_cell.angle_alpha   90.00
_cell.angle_beta   90.00
_cell.angle_gamma   90.00
#
_symmetry.space_group_name_H-M   'P 1'
#
loop_
_entity.id
_entity.type
_entity.pdbx_description
1 polymer ?
#
loop_
_entity_poly.entity_id
_entity_poly.type
_entity_poly.pdbx_seq_one_letter_code
_entity_poly.pdbx_strand_id
1 'polypeptide(L)'
;MSPAFRDGAVPQLRAWILVFTLGVLVVLSAVSVVYSTYQTRKLVAEFQQLQNSRNDMEVEWGQLLLEQSAWGSFNRVEKLASKRLKMIVPEPNKIVMVSQ
;
A
#
# COMPACT_ATOMS: atom_id res chain seq x y z
N MET A 1 -63.37 -14.05 -53.58
CA MET A 1 -63.35 -12.98 -52.57
C MET A 1 -62.48 -13.44 -51.41
N SER A 2 -61.25 -12.90 -51.34
CA SER A 2 -60.32 -12.87 -50.19
C SER A 2 -59.75 -14.18 -49.59
N PRO A 3 -58.43 -14.43 -49.67
CA PRO A 3 -57.75 -15.41 -48.82
C PRO A 3 -57.27 -14.77 -47.50
N ALA A 4 -57.14 -15.64 -46.50
CA ALA A 4 -56.97 -15.42 -45.08
C ALA A 4 -55.50 -15.39 -44.62
N PHE A 5 -55.21 -14.46 -43.69
CA PHE A 5 -54.31 -14.58 -42.53
C PHE A 5 -52.92 -15.23 -42.72
N ARG A 6 -51.87 -14.40 -42.90
CA ARG A 6 -50.48 -14.86 -42.68
C ARG A 6 -49.49 -13.74 -42.29
N ASP A 7 -49.75 -12.99 -41.21
CA ASP A 7 -48.83 -11.90 -40.76
C ASP A 7 -48.51 -11.87 -39.25
N GLY A 8 -48.78 -12.93 -38.48
CA GLY A 8 -48.66 -12.93 -37.00
C GLY A 8 -47.37 -13.48 -36.38
N ALA A 9 -46.52 -14.21 -37.12
CA ALA A 9 -45.41 -14.99 -36.52
C ALA A 9 -44.08 -14.23 -36.41
N VAL A 10 -43.88 -13.18 -37.21
CA VAL A 10 -42.63 -12.41 -37.29
C VAL A 10 -42.31 -11.55 -36.05
N PRO A 11 -43.27 -10.91 -35.35
CA PRO A 11 -42.94 -10.06 -34.20
C PRO A 11 -42.50 -10.86 -32.96
N GLN A 12 -43.02 -12.08 -32.75
CA GLN A 12 -42.60 -12.90 -31.61
C GLN A 12 -41.14 -13.35 -31.74
N LEU A 13 -40.72 -13.89 -32.90
CA LEU A 13 -39.34 -14.37 -33.08
C LEU A 13 -38.30 -13.26 -32.83
N ARG A 14 -38.58 -12.03 -33.29
CA ARG A 14 -37.74 -10.86 -33.05
C ARG A 14 -37.62 -10.53 -31.56
N ALA A 15 -38.73 -10.58 -30.82
CA ALA A 15 -38.74 -10.33 -29.38
C ALA A 15 -37.92 -11.38 -28.61
N TRP A 16 -38.06 -12.66 -28.96
CA TRP A 16 -37.27 -13.74 -28.34
C TRP A 16 -35.77 -13.59 -28.60
N ILE A 17 -35.36 -13.21 -29.81
CA ILE A 17 -33.96 -12.93 -30.14
C ILE A 17 -33.42 -11.76 -29.29
N LEU A 18 -34.18 -10.68 -29.16
CA LEU A 18 -33.78 -9.53 -28.34
C LEU A 18 -33.63 -9.90 -26.86
N VAL A 19 -34.60 -10.64 -26.30
CA VAL A 19 -34.55 -11.10 -24.90
C VAL A 19 -33.34 -12.00 -24.68
N PHE A 20 -33.09 -12.95 -25.59
CA PHE A 20 -31.94 -13.83 -25.50
C PHE A 20 -30.62 -13.05 -25.56
N THR A 21 -30.51 -12.10 -26.49
CA THR A 21 -29.31 -11.25 -26.65
C THR A 21 -29.04 -10.42 -25.39
N LEU A 22 -30.08 -9.81 -24.82
CA LEU A 22 -29.98 -9.08 -23.55
C LEU A 22 -29.58 -10.01 -22.39
N GLY A 23 -30.14 -11.20 -22.33
CA GLY A 23 -29.77 -12.20 -21.32
C GLY A 23 -28.29 -12.56 -21.40
N VAL A 24 -27.78 -12.82 -22.61
CA VAL A 24 -26.36 -13.09 -22.84
C VAL A 24 -25.48 -11.90 -22.43
N LEU A 25 -25.88 -10.67 -22.80
CA LEU A 25 -25.16 -9.45 -22.40
C LEU A 25 -25.09 -9.28 -20.87
N VAL A 26 -26.18 -9.55 -20.16
CA VAL A 26 -26.20 -9.48 -18.68
C VAL A 26 -25.29 -10.54 -18.07
N VAL A 27 -25.32 -11.77 -18.56
CA VAL A 27 -24.44 -12.85 -18.08
C VAL A 27 -22.97 -12.51 -18.33
N LEU A 28 -22.63 -12.02 -19.53
CA LEU A 28 -21.28 -11.58 -19.85
C LEU A 28 -20.82 -10.43 -18.95
N SER A 29 -21.69 -9.45 -18.69
CA SER A 29 -21.41 -8.36 -17.76
C SER A 29 -21.12 -8.88 -16.35
N ALA A 30 -21.99 -9.76 -15.82
CA ALA A 30 -21.82 -10.34 -14.50
C ALA A 30 -20.48 -11.09 -14.36
N VAL A 31 -20.13 -11.94 -15.34
CA VAL A 31 -18.86 -12.65 -15.36
C VAL A 31 -17.68 -11.68 -15.44
N SER A 32 -17.78 -10.65 -16.28
CA SER A 32 -16.73 -9.64 -16.44
C SER A 32 -16.46 -8.87 -15.14
N VAL A 33 -17.52 -8.49 -14.41
CA VAL A 33 -17.41 -7.82 -13.10
C VAL A 33 -16.73 -8.71 -12.07
N VAL A 34 -17.13 -9.98 -11.98
CA VAL A 34 -16.51 -10.95 -11.05
C VAL A 34 -15.03 -11.15 -11.39
N TYR A 35 -14.72 -11.30 -12.67
CA TYR A 35 -13.34 -11.45 -13.14
C TYR A 35 -12.48 -10.22 -12.83
N SER A 36 -13.00 -9.02 -13.09
CA SER A 36 -12.32 -7.76 -12.76
C SER A 36 -12.06 -7.62 -11.25
N THR A 37 -13.03 -8.02 -10.44
CA THR A 37 -12.91 -8.01 -8.98
C THR A 37 -11.82 -8.98 -8.52
N TYR A 38 -11.77 -10.20 -9.08
CA TYR A 38 -10.75 -11.19 -8.77
C TYR A 38 -9.34 -10.69 -9.11
N GLN A 39 -9.16 -10.13 -10.30
CA GLN A 39 -7.87 -9.56 -10.71
C GLN A 39 -7.46 -8.38 -9.83
N THR A 40 -8.40 -7.50 -9.50
CA THR A 40 -8.16 -6.38 -8.57
C THR A 40 -7.69 -6.89 -7.21
N ARG A 41 -8.35 -7.91 -6.64
CA ARG A 41 -7.94 -8.49 -5.34
C ARG A 41 -6.51 -9.03 -5.39
N LYS A 42 -6.12 -9.69 -6.49
CA LYS A 42 -4.76 -10.20 -6.68
C LYS A 42 -3.73 -9.06 -6.74
N LEU A 43 -3.97 -8.05 -7.58
CA LEU A 43 -3.06 -6.91 -7.74
C LEU A 43 -2.90 -6.11 -6.45
N VAL A 44 -4.00 -5.88 -5.72
CA VAL A 44 -3.96 -5.17 -4.44
C VAL A 44 -3.18 -5.96 -3.40
N ALA A 45 -3.32 -7.29 -3.35
CA ALA A 45 -2.55 -8.12 -2.43
C ALA A 45 -1.04 -8.04 -2.71
N GLU A 46 -0.64 -8.10 -3.97
CA GLU A 46 0.76 -7.95 -4.39
C GLU A 46 1.31 -6.56 -4.07
N PHE A 47 0.55 -5.52 -4.40
CA PHE A 47 0.89 -4.14 -4.06
C PHE A 47 1.06 -3.96 -2.54
N GLN A 48 0.14 -4.49 -1.74
CA GLN A 48 0.21 -4.41 -0.30
C GLN A 48 1.45 -5.11 0.26
N GLN A 49 1.83 -6.25 -0.30
CA GLN A 49 3.04 -6.95 0.10
C GLN A 49 4.29 -6.10 -0.15
N LEU A 50 4.40 -5.51 -1.34
CA LEU A 50 5.54 -4.66 -1.68
C LEU A 50 5.58 -3.38 -0.83
N GLN A 51 4.42 -2.80 -0.54
CA GLN A 51 4.30 -1.64 0.32
C GLN A 51 4.72 -1.97 1.77
N ASN A 52 4.37 -3.15 2.27
CA ASN A 52 4.81 -3.59 3.60
C ASN A 52 6.34 -3.72 3.66
N SER A 53 6.96 -4.36 2.66
CA SER A 53 8.43 -4.44 2.59
C SER A 53 9.09 -3.07 2.56
N ARG A 54 8.49 -2.09 1.85
CA ARG A 54 8.99 -0.72 1.85
C ARG A 54 8.90 -0.07 3.23
N ASN A 55 7.77 -0.24 3.91
CA ASN A 55 7.56 0.31 5.25
C ASN A 55 8.56 -0.28 6.26
N ASP A 56 8.84 -1.58 6.19
CA ASP A 56 9.81 -2.24 7.07
C ASP A 56 11.21 -1.62 6.89
N MET A 57 11.63 -1.39 5.64
CA MET A 57 12.90 -0.70 5.35
C MET A 57 12.90 0.75 5.83
N GLU A 58 11.78 1.49 5.70
CA GLU A 58 11.67 2.85 6.22
C GLU A 58 11.81 2.89 7.76
N VAL A 59 11.27 1.89 8.45
CA VAL A 59 11.43 1.75 9.91
C VAL A 59 12.88 1.49 10.28
N GLU A 60 13.53 0.53 9.62
CA GLU A 60 14.94 0.21 9.86
C GLU A 60 15.83 1.43 9.58
N TRP A 61 15.59 2.11 8.47
CA TRP A 61 16.29 3.35 8.15
C TRP A 61 16.11 4.42 9.23
N GLY A 62 14.89 4.58 9.75
CA GLY A 62 14.61 5.50 10.85
C GLY A 62 15.40 5.14 12.11
N GLN A 63 15.49 3.86 12.45
CA GLN A 63 16.30 3.38 13.58
C GLN A 63 17.78 3.70 13.39
N LEU A 64 18.33 3.39 12.21
CA LEU A 64 19.72 3.68 11.87
C LEU A 64 20.02 5.19 11.91
N LEU A 65 19.08 6.02 11.46
CA LEU A 65 19.23 7.48 11.52
C LEU A 65 19.28 7.98 12.97
N LEU A 66 18.45 7.42 13.85
CA LEU A 66 18.47 7.75 15.28
C LEU A 66 19.80 7.32 15.92
N GLU A 67 20.28 6.11 15.62
CA GLU A 67 21.60 5.64 16.06
C GLU A 67 22.71 6.58 15.59
N GLN A 68 22.73 6.94 14.31
CA GLN A 68 23.73 7.85 13.75
C GLN A 68 23.64 9.26 14.36
N SER A 69 22.44 9.76 14.63
CA SER A 69 22.24 11.07 15.27
C SER A 69 22.80 11.11 16.69
N ALA A 70 22.61 10.03 17.46
CA ALA A 70 23.17 9.89 18.79
C ALA A 70 24.70 9.89 18.74
N TRP A 71 25.29 9.06 17.89
CA TRP A 71 26.75 8.94 17.78
C TRP A 71 27.40 10.22 17.19
N GLY A 72 26.75 10.85 16.20
CA GLY A 72 27.23 12.07 15.56
C GLY A 72 27.21 13.28 16.49
N SER A 73 26.19 13.42 17.33
CA SER A 73 26.10 14.47 18.34
C SER A 73 27.13 14.26 19.45
N PHE A 74 27.16 13.08 20.08
CA PHE A 74 28.07 12.80 21.20
C PHE A 74 29.54 12.83 20.78
N ASN A 75 29.92 12.18 19.68
CA ASN A 75 31.32 12.14 19.22
C ASN A 75 31.82 13.54 18.83
N ARG A 76 30.94 14.39 18.26
CA ARG A 76 31.29 15.77 17.94
C ARG A 76 31.46 16.63 19.20
N VAL A 77 30.58 16.48 20.20
CA VAL A 77 30.68 17.17 21.49
C VAL A 77 31.94 16.74 22.25
N GLU A 78 32.21 15.44 22.32
CA GLU A 78 33.40 14.88 22.99
C GLU A 78 34.69 15.35 22.31
N LYS A 79 34.78 15.28 20.97
CA LYS A 79 35.93 15.83 20.24
C LYS A 79 36.10 17.32 20.49
N LEU A 80 35.02 18.10 20.55
CA LEU A 80 35.10 19.52 20.85
C LEU A 80 35.59 19.75 22.29
N ALA A 81 35.04 19.03 23.27
CA ALA A 81 35.42 19.12 24.68
C ALA A 81 36.88 18.73 24.92
N SER A 82 37.36 17.64 24.33
CA SER A 82 38.76 17.23 24.47
C SER A 82 39.72 18.12 23.68
N LYS A 83 39.40 18.53 22.45
CA LYS A 83 40.34 19.33 21.63
C LYS A 83 40.33 20.83 21.94
N ARG A 84 39.17 21.44 22.16
CA ARG A 84 39.05 22.89 22.41
C ARG A 84 39.17 23.21 23.89
N LEU A 85 38.56 22.39 24.76
CA LEU A 85 38.50 22.65 26.20
C LEU A 85 39.53 21.84 27.00
N LYS A 86 40.33 20.96 26.35
CA LYS A 86 41.28 20.04 27.01
C LYS A 86 40.67 19.27 28.18
N MET A 87 39.37 18.99 28.10
CA MET A 87 38.68 18.25 29.15
C MET A 87 39.18 16.81 29.16
N ILE A 88 39.62 16.37 30.34
CA ILE A 88 40.01 15.00 30.66
C ILE A 88 38.95 14.39 31.56
N VAL A 89 38.70 13.08 31.42
CA VAL A 89 37.79 12.37 32.32
C VAL A 89 38.41 12.42 33.74
N PRO A 90 37.74 13.04 34.72
CA PRO A 90 38.31 13.20 36.05
C PRO A 90 38.33 11.86 36.79
N GLU A 91 39.40 11.61 37.54
CA GLU A 91 39.50 10.41 38.38
C GLU A 91 38.49 10.45 39.55
N PRO A 92 38.09 9.28 40.09
CA PRO A 92 37.03 9.18 41.11
C PRO A 92 37.24 10.10 42.33
N ASN A 93 38.50 10.34 42.71
CA ASN A 93 38.88 11.21 43.83
C ASN A 93 38.70 12.71 43.57
N LYS A 94 38.32 13.13 42.36
CA LYS A 94 38.06 14.54 42.00
C LYS A 94 36.58 14.85 41.77
N ILE A 95 35.69 13.90 42.04
CA ILE A 95 34.25 14.07 41.87
C ILE A 95 33.66 14.60 43.18
N VAL A 96 33.15 15.83 43.16
CA VAL A 96 32.45 16.44 44.30
C VAL A 96 30.95 16.34 44.05
N MET A 97 30.24 15.60 44.91
CA MET A 97 28.80 15.43 44.81
C MET A 97 28.12 16.57 45.57
N VAL A 98 27.35 17.39 44.86
CA VAL A 98 26.59 18.47 45.49
C VAL A 98 25.19 17.95 45.78
N SER A 99 24.91 17.64 47.04
CA SER A 99 23.54 17.37 47.50
C SER A 99 22.78 18.70 47.53
N GLN A 100 21.66 18.77 46.79
CA GLN A 100 20.70 19.88 46.88
C GLN A 100 20.06 19.96 48.27
#